data_AF-A0A846RHB4-F1
#
_entry.id   AF-A0A846RHB4-F1
#
_cell.length_a   1.000
_cell.length_b   1.000
_cell.length_c   1.000
_cell.angle_alpha   90.00
_cell.angle_beta   90.00
_cell.angle_gamma   90.00
#
_symmetry.space_group_name_H-M   'P 1'
#
loop_
_entity.id
_entity.type
_entity.pdbx_description
1 polymer ?
#
loop_
_entity_poly.entity_id
_entity_poly.type
_entity_poly.pdbx_seq_one_letter_code
_entity_poly.pdbx_strand_id
1 'polypeptide(L)'
;MASDGNWDWNDIGRAIEAYRMGGSPKKAVMTVLKSTPRVRLLQLADLCFRQNCLPQDLENAATLYSIAYRLDGPTDFLGKKRSEFFLDAISRSGDREKAQELLPLLDGGNVGEFDRSLYESNATRPRGRAGQDETEWLNSINRMYQSAGLVGIRLVPGDDPAFLRLSSEPAPAVIEGPLVSVVMPVFQPDDATELAIRSALQQTYQNIEVIVVDDGSGPEYVERLNRIAEQDHRLDIIFNEVNSGAYTSRNIGYQRVRGKYMTVFDGDDWQHPQKLELLVREAERISDGQLVSARWTRVDENLHFQYRGWRGAYITPAHVSALFPVAQVRKKLGHWDTVRKAADTEFILRYQLLINEAEPLEVSQAPLTLSLVGTANLSIEDFRLGYRAPDRVSYRAAYEHWHNRIRAGEDNGYLKFPLRERRFPAPARFLPNRPKQEEIEVLIVGDLAESTRAAGSLVTAAEGLAKAGKRVAVMNVPSLLSSYSFTDGMSVHLMELLRDGEVTRVARTDELSANTVVVTDPTAFQFAQFIESSVVAKNLYVLADAAPYDTSKKRHTYEVFTVSQNLEHDFQMRPMWVPTSDRAATVLSRIVSENDLLPLPTEQGSAGAIAADDRFDVHLDRVLAHALHQVTSGGVH
;
A
#
# COMPACT_ATOMS: atom_id res chain seq x y z
N MET A 1 -21.33 -11.44 -18.67
CA MET A 1 -22.44 -12.15 -18.01
C MET A 1 -21.89 -13.06 -16.92
N ALA A 2 -22.59 -13.19 -15.80
CA ALA A 2 -22.14 -13.95 -14.64
C ALA A 2 -22.49 -15.44 -14.75
N SER A 3 -23.64 -15.78 -15.33
CA SER A 3 -24.03 -17.16 -15.66
C SER A 3 -23.79 -17.49 -17.15
N ASP A 4 -24.18 -18.69 -17.60
CA ASP A 4 -24.08 -19.10 -19.01
C ASP A 4 -25.17 -18.48 -19.88
N GLY A 5 -25.16 -17.14 -19.94
CA GLY A 5 -26.00 -16.32 -20.83
C GLY A 5 -27.27 -15.74 -20.20
N ASN A 6 -27.59 -16.05 -18.95
CA ASN A 6 -28.92 -15.76 -18.38
C ASN A 6 -28.97 -14.64 -17.34
N TRP A 7 -27.83 -14.25 -16.74
CA TRP A 7 -27.76 -13.37 -15.57
C TRP A 7 -26.48 -12.52 -15.61
N ASP A 8 -26.57 -11.24 -15.24
CA ASP A 8 -25.44 -10.33 -15.10
C ASP A 8 -24.87 -10.32 -13.65
N TRP A 9 -23.92 -9.42 -13.34
CA TRP A 9 -23.35 -9.33 -11.99
C TRP A 9 -24.28 -8.63 -10.98
N ASN A 10 -25.16 -7.73 -11.42
CA ASN A 10 -26.16 -7.09 -10.58
C ASN A 10 -27.22 -8.11 -10.12
N ASP A 11 -27.61 -9.02 -11.02
CA ASP A 11 -28.53 -10.13 -10.72
C ASP A 11 -27.95 -11.05 -9.62
N ILE A 12 -26.65 -11.35 -9.69
CA ILE A 12 -25.96 -12.13 -8.64
C ILE A 12 -25.92 -11.34 -7.32
N GLY A 13 -25.67 -10.03 -7.34
CA GLY A 13 -25.76 -9.18 -6.15
C GLY A 13 -27.11 -9.29 -5.45
N ARG A 14 -28.21 -9.06 -6.18
CA ARG A 14 -29.58 -9.20 -5.65
C ARG A 14 -29.89 -10.64 -5.19
N ALA A 15 -29.34 -11.65 -5.87
CA ALA A 15 -29.49 -13.05 -5.47
C ALA A 15 -28.80 -13.37 -4.14
N ILE A 16 -27.67 -12.72 -3.81
CA ILE A 16 -26.98 -12.86 -2.51
C ILE A 16 -27.85 -12.25 -1.39
N GLU A 17 -28.39 -11.04 -1.58
CA GLU A 17 -29.30 -10.40 -0.60
C GLU A 17 -30.54 -11.27 -0.33
N ALA A 18 -31.21 -11.73 -1.39
CA ALA A 18 -32.37 -12.62 -1.29
C ALA A 18 -32.03 -13.99 -0.67
N TYR A 19 -30.80 -14.48 -0.82
CA TYR A 19 -30.33 -15.68 -0.15
C TYR A 19 -30.27 -15.49 1.38
N ARG A 20 -29.80 -14.34 1.86
CA ARG A 20 -29.69 -14.03 3.30
C ARG A 20 -31.05 -13.79 3.95
N MET A 21 -32.00 -13.16 3.25
CA MET A 21 -33.38 -12.99 3.73
C MET A 21 -34.08 -14.32 4.07
N GLY A 22 -33.59 -15.46 3.55
CA GLY A 22 -34.11 -16.78 3.89
C GLY A 22 -35.48 -17.05 3.28
N GLY A 23 -36.26 -17.94 3.91
CA GLY A 23 -37.66 -18.19 3.58
C GLY A 23 -37.95 -18.48 2.10
N SER A 24 -38.97 -17.80 1.55
CA SER A 24 -39.34 -17.87 0.14
C SER A 24 -38.34 -17.16 -0.80
N PRO A 25 -37.86 -15.93 -0.50
CA PRO A 25 -36.84 -15.26 -1.33
C PRO A 25 -35.62 -16.13 -1.62
N LYS A 26 -35.06 -16.79 -0.60
CA LYS A 26 -33.94 -17.73 -0.76
C LYS A 26 -34.26 -18.85 -1.74
N LYS A 27 -35.46 -19.45 -1.66
CA LYS A 27 -35.89 -20.53 -2.57
C LYS A 27 -35.97 -20.04 -4.02
N ALA A 28 -36.47 -18.82 -4.24
CA ALA A 28 -36.60 -18.25 -5.59
C ALA A 28 -35.23 -18.06 -6.28
N VAL A 29 -34.20 -17.62 -5.54
CA VAL A 29 -32.87 -17.34 -6.11
C VAL A 29 -31.93 -18.54 -6.15
N MET A 30 -32.28 -19.68 -5.53
CA MET A 30 -31.47 -20.90 -5.62
C MET A 30 -31.24 -21.36 -7.06
N THR A 31 -32.17 -21.13 -7.99
CA THR A 31 -32.01 -21.50 -9.40
C THR A 31 -30.93 -20.66 -10.09
N VAL A 32 -30.85 -19.37 -9.77
CA VAL A 32 -29.80 -18.45 -10.27
C VAL A 32 -28.43 -18.90 -9.76
N LEU A 33 -28.33 -19.14 -8.45
CA LEU A 33 -27.08 -19.52 -7.80
C LEU A 33 -26.60 -20.92 -8.23
N LYS A 34 -27.49 -21.89 -8.43
CA LYS A 34 -27.16 -23.22 -8.96
C LYS A 34 -26.80 -23.24 -10.44
N SER A 35 -27.30 -22.31 -11.24
CA SER A 35 -26.98 -22.20 -12.68
C SER A 35 -25.76 -21.32 -12.97
N THR A 36 -25.15 -20.73 -11.93
CA THR A 36 -23.91 -19.97 -12.06
C THR A 36 -22.71 -20.92 -11.92
N PRO A 37 -21.78 -20.96 -12.90
CA PRO A 37 -20.61 -21.84 -12.81
C PRO A 37 -19.82 -21.62 -11.53
N ARG A 38 -19.53 -22.69 -10.79
CA ARG A 38 -18.81 -22.71 -9.50
C ARG A 38 -17.58 -21.80 -9.48
N VAL A 39 -16.76 -21.88 -10.53
CA VAL A 39 -15.54 -21.07 -10.67
C VAL A 39 -15.83 -19.55 -10.61
N ARG A 40 -16.96 -19.10 -11.15
CA ARG A 40 -17.36 -17.68 -11.15
C ARG A 40 -17.92 -17.24 -9.80
N LEU A 41 -18.66 -18.11 -9.08
CA LEU A 41 -19.05 -17.85 -7.69
C LEU A 41 -17.83 -17.69 -6.78
N LEU A 42 -16.84 -18.58 -6.94
CA LEU A 42 -15.59 -18.53 -6.17
C LEU A 42 -14.72 -17.34 -6.57
N GLN A 43 -14.64 -16.97 -7.85
CA GLN A 43 -13.96 -15.76 -8.31
C GLN A 43 -14.63 -14.49 -7.78
N LEU A 44 -15.96 -14.44 -7.70
CA LEU A 44 -16.68 -13.31 -7.11
C LEU A 44 -16.48 -13.24 -5.58
N ALA A 45 -16.47 -14.39 -4.90
CA ALA A 45 -16.16 -14.47 -3.47
C ALA A 45 -14.71 -14.01 -3.19
N ASP A 46 -13.76 -14.50 -3.99
CA ASP A 46 -12.37 -14.07 -3.96
C ASP A 46 -12.30 -12.55 -4.24
N LEU A 47 -13.02 -12.01 -5.24
CA LEU A 47 -13.03 -10.57 -5.54
C LEU A 47 -13.54 -9.74 -4.35
N CYS A 48 -14.73 -10.04 -3.83
CA CYS A 48 -15.31 -9.33 -2.69
C CYS A 48 -14.38 -9.36 -1.47
N PHE A 49 -13.82 -10.53 -1.14
CA PHE A 49 -12.88 -10.67 -0.01
C PHE A 49 -11.60 -9.83 -0.21
N ARG A 50 -11.06 -9.82 -1.43
CA ARG A 50 -9.80 -9.16 -1.78
C ARG A 50 -9.93 -7.65 -1.86
N GLN A 51 -11.03 -7.16 -2.45
CA GLN A 51 -11.26 -5.73 -2.68
C GLN A 51 -11.62 -4.99 -1.40
N ASN A 52 -12.54 -5.55 -0.60
CA ASN A 52 -13.04 -5.03 0.67
C ASN A 52 -13.16 -3.48 0.70
N CYS A 53 -13.91 -2.91 -0.25
CA CYS A 53 -14.23 -1.47 -0.33
C CYS A 53 -15.66 -1.18 0.08
N LEU A 54 -16.59 -2.08 -0.25
CA LEU A 54 -18.02 -1.90 -0.05
C LEU A 54 -18.40 -2.45 1.32
N PRO A 55 -19.32 -1.81 2.07
CA PRO A 55 -19.71 -2.27 3.42
C PRO A 55 -20.17 -3.73 3.51
N GLN A 56 -20.63 -4.31 2.39
CA GLN A 56 -21.14 -5.68 2.30
C GLN A 56 -20.11 -6.67 1.75
N ASP A 57 -18.90 -6.27 1.37
CA ASP A 57 -17.95 -7.13 0.63
C ASP A 57 -17.57 -8.41 1.40
N LEU A 58 -17.21 -8.28 2.68
CA LEU A 58 -16.86 -9.44 3.51
C LEU A 58 -18.06 -10.38 3.72
N GLU A 59 -19.26 -9.81 3.88
CA GLU A 59 -20.51 -10.56 4.01
C GLU A 59 -20.86 -11.27 2.68
N ASN A 60 -20.61 -10.62 1.54
CA ASN A 60 -20.78 -11.17 0.19
C ASN A 60 -19.84 -12.34 -0.04
N ALA A 61 -18.56 -12.19 0.30
CA ALA A 61 -17.56 -13.26 0.27
C ALA A 61 -17.96 -14.44 1.16
N ALA A 62 -18.24 -14.19 2.45
CA ALA A 62 -18.68 -15.21 3.40
C ALA A 62 -19.92 -15.99 2.90
N THR A 63 -20.88 -15.28 2.32
CA THR A 63 -22.12 -15.88 1.78
C THR A 63 -21.84 -16.71 0.53
N LEU A 64 -21.06 -16.20 -0.42
CA LEU A 64 -20.72 -16.89 -1.67
C LEU A 64 -19.87 -18.14 -1.42
N TYR A 65 -18.84 -18.06 -0.56
CA TYR A 65 -18.09 -19.24 -0.14
C TYR A 65 -19.01 -20.26 0.55
N SER A 66 -19.90 -19.82 1.45
CA SER A 66 -20.88 -20.69 2.11
C SER A 66 -21.89 -21.31 1.15
N ILE A 67 -22.19 -20.68 0.01
CA ILE A 67 -23.02 -21.26 -1.05
C ILE A 67 -22.21 -22.34 -1.79
N ALA A 68 -21.02 -22.02 -2.28
CA ALA A 68 -20.16 -22.95 -3.01
C ALA A 68 -19.77 -24.19 -2.18
N TYR A 69 -19.46 -23.98 -0.89
CA TYR A 69 -19.18 -25.06 0.07
C TYR A 69 -20.38 -26.01 0.26
N ARG A 70 -21.61 -25.46 0.31
CA ARG A 70 -22.84 -26.26 0.44
C ARG A 70 -23.27 -26.97 -0.84
N LEU A 71 -22.87 -26.47 -2.01
CA LEU A 71 -23.19 -27.10 -3.30
C LEU A 71 -22.23 -28.24 -3.62
N ASP A 72 -20.93 -28.03 -3.47
CA ASP A 72 -19.89 -28.92 -4.01
C ASP A 72 -18.89 -29.44 -2.95
N GLY A 73 -19.15 -29.18 -1.67
CA GLY A 73 -18.32 -29.65 -0.56
C GLY A 73 -16.96 -28.95 -0.43
N PRO A 74 -16.05 -29.54 0.38
CA PRO A 74 -14.84 -28.87 0.85
C PRO A 74 -13.68 -28.84 -0.17
N THR A 75 -13.81 -29.52 -1.32
CA THR A 75 -12.72 -29.79 -2.28
C THR A 75 -12.01 -28.55 -2.84
N ASP A 76 -12.69 -27.39 -2.88
CA ASP A 76 -12.09 -26.12 -3.36
C ASP A 76 -11.46 -25.26 -2.26
N PHE A 77 -11.49 -25.75 -1.02
CA PHE A 77 -10.97 -25.09 0.17
C PHE A 77 -9.85 -25.89 0.82
N LEU A 78 -9.97 -27.23 0.92
CA LEU A 78 -8.95 -28.11 1.51
C LEU A 78 -7.55 -27.88 0.93
N GLY A 79 -6.58 -27.62 1.81
CA GLY A 79 -5.18 -27.37 1.43
C GLY A 79 -4.94 -26.16 0.53
N LYS A 80 -5.95 -25.30 0.30
CA LYS A 80 -5.90 -24.18 -0.64
C LYS A 80 -6.02 -22.85 0.09
N LYS A 81 -5.39 -21.80 -0.46
CA LYS A 81 -5.44 -20.41 0.05
C LYS A 81 -6.86 -19.83 0.21
N ARG A 82 -7.87 -20.49 -0.35
CA ARG A 82 -9.28 -20.13 -0.22
C ARG A 82 -9.93 -20.56 1.10
N SER A 83 -9.44 -21.60 1.80
CA SER A 83 -9.95 -21.91 3.15
C SER A 83 -9.65 -20.77 4.12
N GLU A 84 -8.44 -20.20 4.05
CA GLU A 84 -8.02 -19.01 4.78
C GLU A 84 -8.96 -17.81 4.55
N PHE A 85 -9.30 -17.51 3.29
CA PHE A 85 -10.20 -16.42 2.94
C PHE A 85 -11.64 -16.67 3.43
N PHE A 86 -12.11 -17.91 3.31
CA PHE A 86 -13.44 -18.29 3.77
C PHE A 86 -13.56 -18.16 5.30
N LEU A 87 -12.55 -18.62 6.04
CA LEU A 87 -12.50 -18.54 7.50
C LEU A 87 -12.41 -17.10 8.02
N ASP A 88 -11.53 -16.26 7.45
CA ASP A 88 -11.43 -14.84 7.83
C ASP A 88 -12.74 -14.09 7.48
N ALA A 89 -13.35 -14.34 6.32
CA ALA A 89 -14.65 -13.75 5.95
C ALA A 89 -15.78 -14.13 6.92
N ILE A 90 -15.88 -15.41 7.30
CA ILE A 90 -16.92 -15.94 8.22
C ILE A 90 -16.71 -15.44 9.66
N SER A 91 -15.46 -15.38 10.12
CA SER A 91 -15.11 -14.81 11.42
C SER A 91 -15.47 -13.32 11.49
N ARG A 92 -15.15 -12.54 10.44
CA ARG A 92 -15.51 -11.12 10.33
C ARG A 92 -17.01 -10.87 10.21
N SER A 93 -17.77 -11.76 9.55
CA SER A 93 -19.23 -11.68 9.53
C SER A 93 -19.89 -12.10 10.86
N GLY A 94 -19.11 -12.52 11.86
CA GLY A 94 -19.59 -12.84 13.21
C GLY A 94 -20.17 -14.25 13.39
N ASP A 95 -20.12 -15.11 12.38
CA ASP A 95 -20.65 -16.48 12.44
C ASP A 95 -19.58 -17.44 13.00
N ARG A 96 -19.38 -17.37 14.31
CA ARG A 96 -18.29 -18.07 15.01
C ARG A 96 -18.49 -19.57 15.10
N GLU A 97 -19.72 -20.03 15.28
CA GLU A 97 -20.06 -21.45 15.26
C GLU A 97 -19.64 -22.05 13.91
N LYS A 98 -19.92 -21.33 12.81
CA LYS A 98 -19.47 -21.75 11.48
C LYS A 98 -17.96 -21.59 11.28
N ALA A 99 -17.32 -20.55 11.84
CA ALA A 99 -15.87 -20.42 11.81
C ALA A 99 -15.17 -21.63 12.46
N GLN A 100 -15.65 -22.06 13.63
CA GLN A 100 -15.12 -23.21 14.36
C GLN A 100 -15.34 -24.53 13.60
N GLU A 101 -16.54 -24.75 13.04
CA GLU A 101 -16.84 -25.93 12.20
C GLU A 101 -15.90 -26.02 10.97
N LEU A 102 -15.45 -24.89 10.44
CA LEU A 102 -14.62 -24.79 9.24
C LEU A 102 -13.11 -24.81 9.52
N LEU A 103 -12.65 -24.75 10.78
CA LEU A 103 -11.22 -24.78 11.13
C LEU A 103 -10.45 -25.98 10.50
N PRO A 104 -11.01 -27.20 10.39
CA PRO A 104 -10.36 -28.32 9.70
C PRO A 104 -10.08 -28.08 8.21
N LEU A 105 -10.62 -27.03 7.57
CA LEU A 105 -10.25 -26.67 6.20
C LEU A 105 -8.82 -26.09 6.07
N LEU A 106 -8.18 -25.76 7.20
CA LEU A 106 -6.76 -25.44 7.26
C LEU A 106 -5.87 -26.70 7.29
N ASP A 107 -6.44 -27.88 7.57
CA ASP A 107 -5.68 -29.13 7.65
C ASP A 107 -5.15 -29.53 6.27
N GLY A 108 -3.88 -29.95 6.22
CA GLY A 108 -3.18 -30.23 4.96
C GLY A 108 -2.79 -28.99 4.14
N GLY A 109 -3.03 -27.78 4.64
CA GLY A 109 -2.53 -26.54 4.05
C GLY A 109 -1.18 -26.11 4.62
N ASN A 110 -0.48 -25.21 3.91
CA ASN A 110 0.80 -24.61 4.35
C ASN A 110 0.57 -23.43 5.31
N VAL A 111 -0.24 -23.61 6.35
CA VAL A 111 -0.49 -22.59 7.38
C VAL A 111 0.39 -22.86 8.59
N GLY A 112 1.19 -21.87 9.02
CA GLY A 112 2.05 -22.00 10.19
C GLY A 112 1.24 -22.17 11.48
N GLU A 113 1.77 -22.91 12.45
CA GLU A 113 1.13 -23.17 13.76
C GLU A 113 0.71 -21.88 14.47
N PHE A 114 1.54 -20.84 14.40
CA PHE A 114 1.28 -19.53 14.99
C PHE A 114 0.15 -18.78 14.24
N ASP A 115 0.10 -18.81 12.90
CA ASP A 115 -1.03 -18.26 12.13
C ASP A 115 -2.33 -19.04 12.38
N ARG A 116 -2.26 -20.37 12.50
CA ARG A 116 -3.40 -21.22 12.86
C ARG A 116 -3.95 -20.85 14.24
N SER A 117 -3.08 -20.60 15.22
CA SER A 117 -3.49 -20.16 16.56
C SER A 117 -4.31 -18.86 16.52
N LEU A 118 -3.99 -17.95 15.59
CA LEU A 118 -4.77 -16.72 15.39
C LEU A 118 -6.10 -16.94 14.66
N TYR A 119 -6.19 -17.88 13.71
CA TYR A 119 -7.48 -18.33 13.17
C TYR A 119 -8.39 -18.92 14.26
N GLU A 120 -7.84 -19.78 15.12
CA GLU A 120 -8.57 -20.36 16.26
C GLU A 120 -9.05 -19.27 17.22
N SER A 121 -8.18 -18.33 17.60
CA SER A 121 -8.54 -17.20 18.48
C SER A 121 -9.61 -16.27 17.89
N ASN A 122 -9.59 -16.06 16.58
CA ASN A 122 -10.64 -15.31 15.86
C ASN A 122 -11.98 -16.07 15.83
N ALA A 123 -11.96 -17.40 15.87
CA ALA A 123 -13.17 -18.25 15.90
C ALA A 123 -13.76 -18.42 17.32
N THR A 124 -12.97 -18.27 18.39
CA THR A 124 -13.40 -18.47 19.79
C THR A 124 -13.81 -17.19 20.53
N ARG A 125 -13.72 -16.01 19.91
CA ARG A 125 -14.02 -14.71 20.54
C ARG A 125 -15.40 -14.67 21.25
N PRO A 126 -15.58 -14.01 22.42
CA PRO A 126 -16.88 -13.94 23.13
C PRO A 126 -17.93 -13.04 22.46
N ARG A 127 -19.24 -13.29 22.66
CA ARG A 127 -20.34 -12.43 22.15
C ARG A 127 -20.63 -11.33 23.19
N GLY A 128 -20.80 -10.07 22.76
CA GLY A 128 -21.26 -8.97 23.62
C GLY A 128 -20.21 -7.89 23.87
N ARG A 129 -20.48 -7.07 24.90
CA ARG A 129 -19.55 -6.04 25.41
C ARG A 129 -18.39 -6.68 26.20
N ALA A 130 -17.35 -5.91 26.44
CA ALA A 130 -16.24 -6.26 27.33
C ALA A 130 -16.74 -6.78 28.69
N GLY A 131 -16.01 -7.72 29.28
CA GLY A 131 -16.28 -8.21 30.64
C GLY A 131 -17.27 -9.37 30.77
N GLN A 132 -17.68 -10.02 29.67
CA GLN A 132 -18.13 -11.42 29.76
C GLN A 132 -16.92 -12.37 29.94
N ASP A 133 -17.14 -13.68 30.04
CA ASP A 133 -16.05 -14.64 30.24
C ASP A 133 -15.07 -14.68 29.04
N GLU A 134 -14.06 -13.83 29.12
CA GLU A 134 -12.96 -13.69 28.15
C GLU A 134 -11.92 -14.81 28.31
N THR A 135 -12.04 -15.69 29.32
CA THR A 135 -10.99 -16.64 29.75
C THR A 135 -10.66 -17.68 28.69
N GLU A 136 -11.64 -18.36 28.09
CA GLU A 136 -11.39 -19.39 27.07
C GLU A 136 -10.73 -18.79 25.82
N TRP A 137 -11.18 -17.61 25.40
CA TRP A 137 -10.63 -16.88 24.27
C TRP A 137 -9.20 -16.38 24.55
N LEU A 138 -8.94 -15.78 25.71
CA LEU A 138 -7.58 -15.37 26.11
C LEU A 138 -6.63 -16.57 26.24
N ASN A 139 -7.10 -17.69 26.79
CA ASN A 139 -6.34 -18.94 26.79
C ASN A 139 -6.02 -19.41 25.36
N SER A 140 -6.96 -19.27 24.41
CA SER A 140 -6.72 -19.65 23.03
C SER A 140 -5.59 -18.86 22.37
N ILE A 141 -5.47 -17.56 22.69
CA ILE A 141 -4.36 -16.68 22.29
C ILE A 141 -3.08 -17.05 23.04
N ASN A 142 -3.15 -17.26 24.36
CA ASN A 142 -1.99 -17.49 25.20
C ASN A 142 -1.27 -18.82 24.92
N ARG A 143 -1.95 -19.83 24.37
CA ARG A 143 -1.28 -21.04 23.85
C ARG A 143 -0.14 -20.72 22.87
N MET A 144 -0.31 -19.68 22.04
CA MET A 144 0.71 -19.22 21.08
C MET A 144 1.94 -18.60 21.77
N TYR A 145 1.73 -17.81 22.84
CA TYR A 145 2.83 -17.23 23.60
C TYR A 145 3.54 -18.30 24.43
N GLN A 146 2.78 -19.17 25.10
CA GLN A 146 3.30 -20.28 25.91
C GLN A 146 4.13 -21.27 25.07
N SER A 147 3.71 -21.61 23.84
CA SER A 147 4.50 -22.48 22.95
C SER A 147 5.80 -21.83 22.46
N ALA A 148 5.87 -20.49 22.43
CA ALA A 148 7.09 -19.73 22.18
C ALA A 148 7.97 -19.52 23.44
N GLY A 149 7.56 -20.04 24.61
CA GLY A 149 8.27 -19.81 25.88
C GLY A 149 8.09 -18.40 26.44
N LEU A 150 7.02 -17.72 26.07
CA LEU A 150 6.66 -16.36 26.48
C LEU A 150 5.55 -16.37 27.53
N VAL A 151 5.51 -15.33 28.37
CA VAL A 151 4.40 -15.11 29.30
C VAL A 151 3.09 -14.78 28.56
N GLY A 152 1.94 -15.11 29.15
CA GLY A 152 0.65 -14.82 28.56
C GLY A 152 0.30 -13.33 28.55
N ILE A 153 -0.54 -12.91 27.61
CA ILE A 153 -1.26 -11.64 27.69
C ILE A 153 -2.47 -11.77 28.62
N ARG A 154 -2.87 -10.66 29.23
CA ARG A 154 -4.09 -10.57 30.04
C ARG A 154 -4.81 -9.26 29.75
N LEU A 155 -6.09 -9.19 30.08
CA LEU A 155 -6.84 -7.93 30.03
C LEU A 155 -7.04 -7.39 31.44
N VAL A 156 -6.80 -6.09 31.61
CA VAL A 156 -7.21 -5.35 32.81
C VAL A 156 -8.76 -5.35 32.86
N PRO A 157 -9.39 -5.48 34.04
CA PRO A 157 -10.85 -5.35 34.14
C PRO A 157 -11.33 -3.94 33.74
N GLY A 158 -12.37 -3.85 32.92
CA GLY A 158 -12.95 -2.59 32.46
C GLY A 158 -13.90 -2.80 31.28
N ASP A 159 -14.66 -1.75 30.94
CA ASP A 159 -15.63 -1.76 29.83
C ASP A 159 -15.02 -1.39 28.46
N ASP A 160 -13.77 -0.93 28.45
CA ASP A 160 -13.05 -0.49 27.24
C ASP A 160 -12.82 -1.63 26.23
N PRO A 161 -12.61 -1.30 24.93
CA PRO A 161 -12.17 -2.27 23.93
C PRO A 161 -10.96 -3.09 24.40
N ALA A 162 -10.94 -4.38 24.05
CA ALA A 162 -9.96 -5.34 24.56
C ALA A 162 -8.49 -4.93 24.30
N PHE A 163 -8.21 -4.21 23.21
CA PHE A 163 -6.87 -3.68 22.93
C PHE A 163 -6.41 -2.69 24.00
N LEU A 164 -7.24 -1.71 24.38
CA LEU A 164 -6.89 -0.69 25.38
C LEU A 164 -6.67 -1.28 26.78
N ARG A 165 -7.27 -2.46 27.05
CA ARG A 165 -7.10 -3.22 28.30
C ARG A 165 -5.88 -4.15 28.30
N LEU A 166 -5.05 -4.19 27.26
CA LEU A 166 -3.89 -5.09 27.17
C LEU A 166 -2.87 -4.90 28.31
N SER A 167 -2.45 -6.02 28.87
CA SER A 167 -1.38 -6.19 29.86
C SER A 167 -0.76 -7.59 29.66
N SER A 168 0.28 -7.93 30.42
CA SER A 168 0.87 -9.27 30.44
C SER A 168 0.82 -9.88 31.84
N GLU A 169 0.98 -11.20 31.92
CA GLU A 169 1.44 -11.86 33.13
C GLU A 169 2.81 -11.28 33.58
N PRO A 170 3.15 -11.33 34.89
CA PRO A 170 4.45 -10.85 35.37
C PRO A 170 5.60 -11.73 34.85
N ALA A 171 6.66 -11.11 34.36
CA ALA A 171 7.91 -11.75 33.97
C ALA A 171 9.09 -11.17 34.79
N PRO A 172 10.16 -11.94 35.05
CA PRO A 172 11.35 -11.43 35.76
C PRO A 172 11.99 -10.25 35.02
N ALA A 173 12.49 -9.27 35.77
CA ALA A 173 13.22 -8.13 35.21
C ALA A 173 14.65 -8.51 34.81
N VAL A 174 15.07 -8.09 33.61
CA VAL A 174 16.45 -8.18 33.13
C VAL A 174 17.10 -6.81 33.31
N ILE A 175 18.02 -6.72 34.29
CA ILE A 175 18.65 -5.45 34.70
C ILE A 175 20.08 -5.26 34.15
N GLU A 176 20.64 -6.28 33.50
CA GLU A 176 21.99 -6.25 32.95
C GLU A 176 22.03 -6.00 31.43
N GLY A 177 23.16 -5.52 30.94
CA GLY A 177 23.43 -5.28 29.53
C GLY A 177 23.34 -3.81 29.11
N PRO A 178 23.42 -3.53 27.80
CA PRO A 178 23.57 -2.19 27.26
C PRO A 178 22.25 -1.39 27.17
N LEU A 179 22.34 -0.08 27.32
CA LEU A 179 21.19 0.83 27.15
C LEU A 179 20.57 0.69 25.75
N VAL A 180 19.25 0.53 25.71
CA VAL A 180 18.41 0.55 24.50
C VAL A 180 17.58 1.83 24.46
N SER A 181 17.65 2.56 23.35
CA SER A 181 16.78 3.71 23.09
C SER A 181 15.57 3.32 22.26
N VAL A 182 14.37 3.49 22.80
CA VAL A 182 13.11 3.36 22.05
C VAL A 182 12.73 4.74 21.53
N VAL A 183 12.65 4.91 20.21
CA VAL A 183 12.11 6.13 19.59
C VAL A 183 10.66 5.89 19.20
N MET A 184 9.74 6.77 19.60
CA MET A 184 8.30 6.62 19.39
C MET A 184 7.70 7.90 18.78
N PRO A 185 7.48 7.96 17.45
CA PRO A 185 6.76 9.07 16.84
C PRO A 185 5.26 8.99 17.18
N VAL A 186 4.66 10.11 17.59
CA VAL A 186 3.22 10.20 17.89
C VAL A 186 2.61 11.41 17.17
N PHE A 187 1.32 11.35 16.87
CA PHE A 187 0.54 12.49 16.37
C PHE A 187 -0.91 12.35 16.83
N GLN A 188 -1.47 13.43 17.38
CA GLN A 188 -2.79 13.49 18.01
C GLN A 188 -3.01 12.37 19.06
N PRO A 189 -2.12 12.28 20.09
CA PRO A 189 -2.04 11.13 20.99
C PRO A 189 -3.34 10.85 21.77
N ASP A 190 -3.73 9.58 21.76
CA ASP A 190 -4.98 9.07 22.32
C ASP A 190 -4.73 8.02 23.43
N ASP A 191 -5.77 7.24 23.76
CA ASP A 191 -5.70 6.19 24.79
C ASP A 191 -4.84 4.99 24.33
N ALA A 192 -4.75 4.74 23.02
CA ALA A 192 -3.84 3.74 22.46
C ALA A 192 -2.39 4.22 22.55
N THR A 193 -2.11 5.52 22.43
CA THR A 193 -0.78 6.08 22.69
C THR A 193 -0.36 5.92 24.14
N GLU A 194 -1.26 6.14 25.10
CA GLU A 194 -0.96 5.91 26.51
C GLU A 194 -0.65 4.43 26.80
N LEU A 195 -1.39 3.51 26.20
CA LEU A 195 -1.09 2.07 26.23
C LEU A 195 0.27 1.74 25.59
N ALA A 196 0.58 2.31 24.43
CA ALA A 196 1.82 2.06 23.69
C ALA A 196 3.04 2.49 24.51
N ILE A 197 3.04 3.73 25.04
CA ILE A 197 4.08 4.25 25.93
C ILE A 197 4.23 3.35 27.17
N ARG A 198 3.11 2.99 27.81
CA ARG A 198 3.11 2.09 28.98
C ARG A 198 3.73 0.73 28.66
N SER A 199 3.43 0.14 27.49
CA SER A 199 4.00 -1.15 27.06
C SER A 199 5.51 -1.08 26.75
N ALA A 200 6.00 0.09 26.32
CA ALA A 200 7.43 0.35 26.13
C ALA A 200 8.17 0.49 27.47
N LEU A 201 7.56 1.11 28.48
CA LEU A 201 8.13 1.27 29.82
C LEU A 201 8.03 -0.01 30.67
N GLN A 202 7.04 -0.88 30.41
CA GLN A 202 6.79 -2.15 31.10
C GLN A 202 7.48 -3.37 30.44
N GLN A 203 8.53 -3.14 29.64
CA GLN A 203 9.40 -4.22 29.15
C GLN A 203 10.11 -4.91 30.33
N THR A 204 10.44 -6.20 30.21
CA THR A 204 11.27 -6.91 31.20
C THR A 204 12.70 -6.39 31.22
N TYR A 205 13.20 -5.95 30.06
CA TYR A 205 14.49 -5.30 29.90
C TYR A 205 14.45 -3.89 30.49
N GLN A 206 15.17 -3.63 31.59
CA GLN A 206 15.03 -2.38 32.35
C GLN A 206 15.98 -1.26 31.93
N ASN A 207 17.11 -1.58 31.29
CA ASN A 207 18.10 -0.59 30.87
C ASN A 207 17.67 0.10 29.56
N ILE A 208 16.63 0.92 29.67
CA ILE A 208 15.96 1.57 28.54
C ILE A 208 15.80 3.07 28.75
N GLU A 209 15.72 3.79 27.63
CA GLU A 209 15.15 5.13 27.55
C GLU A 209 14.07 5.14 26.47
N VAL A 210 12.99 5.88 26.70
CA VAL A 210 11.89 6.04 25.74
C VAL A 210 11.84 7.50 25.33
N ILE A 211 11.94 7.76 24.03
CA ILE A 211 11.99 9.09 23.44
C ILE A 211 10.74 9.24 22.58
N VAL A 212 9.69 9.85 23.13
CA VAL A 212 8.46 10.19 22.41
C VAL A 212 8.70 11.46 21.61
N VAL A 213 8.27 11.47 20.35
CA VAL A 213 8.38 12.65 19.47
C VAL A 213 7.00 13.00 18.93
N ASP A 214 6.40 14.02 19.52
CA ASP A 214 5.12 14.58 19.08
C ASP A 214 5.31 15.34 17.77
N ASP A 215 4.66 14.87 16.71
CA ASP A 215 4.75 15.42 15.36
C ASP A 215 3.79 16.60 15.16
N GLY A 216 3.87 17.59 16.06
CA GLY A 216 3.11 18.84 15.98
C GLY A 216 1.61 18.65 16.14
N SER A 217 1.18 17.92 17.17
CA SER A 217 -0.23 17.55 17.38
C SER A 217 -1.13 18.73 17.74
N GLY A 218 -0.58 19.75 18.40
CA GLY A 218 -1.31 20.90 18.92
C GLY A 218 -1.15 21.08 20.44
N PRO A 219 -1.34 22.31 20.96
CA PRO A 219 -1.15 22.62 22.39
C PRO A 219 -2.06 21.80 23.33
N GLU A 220 -3.22 21.36 22.87
CA GLU A 220 -4.19 20.57 23.63
C GLU A 220 -3.69 19.16 24.01
N TYR A 221 -2.68 18.64 23.32
CA TYR A 221 -2.09 17.32 23.60
C TYR A 221 -0.88 17.39 24.55
N VAL A 222 -0.33 18.59 24.80
CA VAL A 222 0.90 18.78 25.60
C VAL A 222 0.69 18.35 27.06
N GLU A 223 -0.43 18.72 27.68
CA GLU A 223 -0.76 18.31 29.05
C GLU A 223 -0.93 16.80 29.18
N ARG A 224 -1.43 16.13 28.12
CA ARG A 224 -1.57 14.67 28.11
C ARG A 224 -0.22 13.99 28.20
N LEU A 225 0.71 14.33 27.31
CA LEU A 225 2.02 13.70 27.27
C LEU A 225 2.86 14.04 28.52
N ASN A 226 2.84 15.29 28.99
CA ASN A 226 3.59 15.69 30.19
C ASN A 226 3.16 14.90 31.44
N ARG A 227 1.85 14.69 31.65
CA ARG A 227 1.34 13.86 32.77
C ARG A 227 1.78 12.40 32.71
N ILE A 228 2.20 11.90 31.54
CA ILE A 228 2.75 10.54 31.39
C ILE A 228 4.26 10.56 31.70
N ALA A 229 5.02 11.56 31.23
CA ALA A 229 6.45 11.70 31.55
C ALA A 229 6.74 11.94 33.04
N GLU A 230 5.84 12.60 33.77
CA GLU A 230 5.95 12.76 35.23
C GLU A 230 5.93 11.41 35.99
N GLN A 231 5.48 10.31 35.36
CA GLN A 231 5.36 9.00 36.01
C GLN A 231 6.61 8.12 35.89
N ASP A 232 7.47 8.35 34.88
CA ASP A 232 8.68 7.54 34.67
C ASP A 232 9.83 8.39 34.09
N HIS A 233 10.88 8.56 34.89
CA HIS A 233 12.11 9.28 34.53
C HIS A 233 12.86 8.75 33.29
N ARG A 234 12.51 7.57 32.77
CA ARG A 234 13.07 7.00 31.53
C ARG A 234 12.41 7.57 30.27
N LEU A 235 11.32 8.33 30.40
CA LEU A 235 10.58 8.94 29.30
C LEU A 235 11.02 10.40 29.06
N ASP A 236 11.51 10.68 27.85
CA ASP A 236 11.78 12.03 27.32
C ASP A 236 10.77 12.35 26.20
N ILE A 237 10.32 13.60 26.11
CA ILE A 237 9.35 14.05 25.09
C ILE A 237 9.93 15.21 24.30
N ILE A 238 9.86 15.10 22.97
CA ILE A 238 10.21 16.15 22.02
C ILE A 238 8.94 16.60 21.32
N PHE A 239 8.65 17.90 21.31
CA PHE A 239 7.53 18.48 20.58
C PHE A 239 8.03 19.16 19.31
N ASN A 240 7.55 18.71 18.14
CA ASN A 240 7.78 19.41 16.87
C ASN A 240 6.83 20.62 16.76
N GLU A 241 7.28 21.70 16.12
CA GLU A 241 6.42 22.88 15.86
C GLU A 241 5.34 22.61 14.80
N VAL A 242 5.62 21.71 13.84
CA VAL A 242 4.75 21.41 12.70
C VAL A 242 4.80 19.93 12.32
N ASN A 243 3.65 19.40 11.90
CA ASN A 243 3.52 18.02 11.45
C ASN A 243 4.35 17.73 10.19
N SER A 244 5.44 16.99 10.40
CA SER A 244 6.48 16.75 9.40
C SER A 244 6.57 15.27 8.98
N GLY A 245 5.72 14.41 9.52
CA GLY A 245 5.64 12.99 9.20
C GLY A 245 6.55 12.11 10.05
N ALA A 246 6.11 10.87 10.28
CA ALA A 246 6.72 9.92 11.21
C ALA A 246 8.24 9.74 11.06
N TYR A 247 8.80 9.76 9.83
CA TYR A 247 10.25 9.57 9.66
C TYR A 247 11.07 10.83 9.93
N THR A 248 10.46 12.01 9.82
CA THR A 248 11.06 13.25 10.34
C THR A 248 11.13 13.18 11.86
N SER A 249 10.05 12.76 12.53
CA SER A 249 10.04 12.56 13.99
C SER A 249 11.00 11.46 14.45
N ARG A 250 11.10 10.33 13.73
CA ARG A 250 12.11 9.28 14.00
C ARG A 250 13.54 9.84 13.88
N ASN A 251 13.82 10.67 12.87
CA ASN A 251 15.12 11.33 12.70
C ASN A 251 15.43 12.33 13.83
N ILE A 252 14.44 13.08 14.32
CA ILE A 252 14.58 14.01 15.46
C ILE A 252 14.84 13.22 16.76
N GLY A 253 14.07 12.17 17.03
CA GLY A 253 14.29 11.30 18.20
C GLY A 253 15.65 10.59 18.15
N TYR A 254 16.09 10.16 16.96
CA TYR A 254 17.41 9.57 16.74
C TYR A 254 18.57 10.50 17.13
N GLN A 255 18.42 11.82 16.98
CA GLN A 255 19.45 12.77 17.44
C GLN A 255 19.61 12.80 18.96
N ARG A 256 18.63 12.30 19.73
CA ARG A 256 18.67 12.20 21.21
C ARG A 256 19.08 10.82 21.74
N VAL A 257 19.18 9.79 20.88
CA VAL A 257 19.54 8.41 21.25
C VAL A 257 20.92 8.34 21.94
N ARG A 258 20.96 7.77 23.15
CA ARG A 258 22.16 7.55 23.97
C ARG A 258 22.56 6.06 24.04
N GLY A 259 21.67 5.14 23.70
CA GLY A 259 21.87 3.70 23.77
C GLY A 259 22.95 3.14 22.84
N LYS A 260 23.44 1.92 23.16
CA LYS A 260 24.23 1.09 22.23
C LYS A 260 23.35 0.64 21.06
N TYR A 261 22.10 0.35 21.37
CA TYR A 261 21.06 -0.03 20.43
C TYR A 261 19.92 0.98 20.44
N MET A 262 19.22 1.05 19.31
CA MET A 262 17.94 1.73 19.22
C MET A 262 16.91 0.84 18.53
N THR A 263 15.65 1.03 18.85
CA THR A 263 14.51 0.48 18.11
C THR A 263 13.44 1.54 17.96
N VAL A 264 12.44 1.27 17.12
CA VAL A 264 11.29 2.16 16.94
C VAL A 264 10.04 1.39 17.36
N PHE A 265 9.18 2.00 18.15
CA PHE A 265 7.81 1.52 18.37
C PHE A 265 6.86 2.57 17.81
N ASP A 266 5.83 2.16 17.08
CA ASP A 266 4.80 3.08 16.60
C ASP A 266 3.84 3.46 17.75
N GLY A 267 3.30 4.68 17.70
CA GLY A 267 2.59 5.33 18.80
C GLY A 267 1.18 4.81 19.12
N ASP A 268 0.77 3.73 18.47
CA ASP A 268 -0.52 3.04 18.59
C ASP A 268 -0.37 1.51 18.75
N ASP A 269 0.87 1.00 18.79
CA ASP A 269 1.20 -0.43 18.83
C ASP A 269 1.54 -0.91 20.26
N TRP A 270 0.89 -1.99 20.71
CA TRP A 270 1.25 -2.64 21.98
C TRP A 270 2.44 -3.59 21.81
N GLN A 271 3.40 -3.52 22.73
CA GLN A 271 4.63 -4.32 22.72
C GLN A 271 4.61 -5.40 23.80
N HIS A 272 4.94 -6.64 23.43
CA HIS A 272 5.08 -7.75 24.37
C HIS A 272 6.20 -7.45 25.39
N PRO A 273 6.04 -7.69 26.70
CA PRO A 273 7.01 -7.29 27.72
C PRO A 273 8.42 -7.85 27.49
N GLN A 274 8.51 -9.07 26.95
CA GLN A 274 9.78 -9.75 26.67
C GLN A 274 10.39 -9.38 25.29
N LYS A 275 9.90 -8.35 24.60
CA LYS A 275 10.40 -8.00 23.26
C LYS A 275 11.86 -7.54 23.32
N LEU A 276 12.18 -6.57 24.17
CA LEU A 276 13.52 -6.01 24.23
C LEU A 276 14.58 -7.00 24.76
N GLU A 277 14.25 -7.85 25.73
CA GLU A 277 15.23 -8.83 26.25
C GLU A 277 15.67 -9.83 25.17
N LEU A 278 14.74 -10.27 24.31
CA LEU A 278 15.02 -11.22 23.23
C LEU A 278 15.83 -10.57 22.12
N LEU A 279 15.47 -9.34 21.72
CA LEU A 279 16.21 -8.56 20.73
C LEU A 279 17.66 -8.31 21.19
N VAL A 280 17.87 -7.87 22.43
CA VAL A 280 19.21 -7.60 22.99
C VAL A 280 20.01 -8.89 23.13
N ARG A 281 19.42 -9.98 23.61
CA ARG A 281 20.12 -11.26 23.80
C ARG A 281 20.70 -11.79 22.50
N GLU A 282 19.93 -11.79 21.41
CA GLU A 282 20.45 -12.25 20.11
C GLU A 282 21.42 -11.23 19.49
N ALA A 283 21.20 -9.93 19.67
CA ALA A 283 22.09 -8.89 19.16
C ALA A 283 23.48 -8.88 19.84
N GLU A 284 23.59 -9.21 21.14
CA GLU A 284 24.89 -9.40 21.81
C GLU A 284 25.59 -10.70 21.39
N ARG A 285 24.84 -11.70 20.88
CA ARG A 285 25.39 -12.99 20.41
C ARG A 285 25.90 -12.91 18.97
N ILE A 286 25.39 -11.97 18.18
CA ILE A 286 25.76 -11.74 16.78
C ILE A 286 27.00 -10.83 16.70
N SER A 287 28.02 -11.26 15.95
CA SER A 287 29.29 -10.56 15.81
C SER A 287 29.55 -9.97 14.41
N ASP A 288 28.82 -10.41 13.39
CA ASP A 288 28.94 -9.99 11.99
C ASP A 288 28.00 -8.82 11.62
N GLY A 289 27.22 -8.33 12.58
CA GLY A 289 26.30 -7.21 12.40
C GLY A 289 24.97 -7.55 11.71
N GLN A 290 24.59 -8.82 11.58
CA GLN A 290 23.23 -9.21 11.15
C GLN A 290 22.19 -8.45 11.98
N LEU A 291 21.16 -7.89 11.32
CA LEU A 291 20.11 -7.15 12.01
C LEU A 291 19.20 -8.12 12.79
N VAL A 292 18.70 -7.68 13.95
CA VAL A 292 17.78 -8.48 14.78
C VAL A 292 16.40 -7.82 14.77
N SER A 293 15.35 -8.63 14.67
CA SER A 293 13.96 -8.19 14.46
C SER A 293 12.98 -9.04 15.28
N ALA A 294 11.75 -8.55 15.39
CA ALA A 294 10.64 -9.30 15.98
C ALA A 294 9.37 -9.16 15.15
N ARG A 295 8.64 -10.28 15.01
CA ARG A 295 7.41 -10.35 14.23
C ARG A 295 6.29 -9.53 14.86
N TRP A 296 5.32 -9.15 14.02
CA TRP A 296 4.10 -8.46 14.41
C TRP A 296 2.87 -9.11 13.78
N THR A 297 1.72 -8.86 14.39
CA THR A 297 0.40 -9.11 13.82
C THR A 297 -0.45 -7.85 13.96
N ARG A 298 -1.52 -7.77 13.17
CA ARG A 298 -2.49 -6.65 13.21
C ARG A 298 -3.74 -7.08 13.95
N VAL A 299 -4.33 -6.15 14.70
CA VAL A 299 -5.55 -6.36 15.49
C VAL A 299 -6.46 -5.13 15.36
N ASP A 300 -7.77 -5.30 15.50
CA ASP A 300 -8.65 -4.16 15.79
C ASP A 300 -8.68 -3.85 17.30
N GLU A 301 -9.44 -2.82 17.70
CA GLU A 301 -9.70 -2.44 19.09
C GLU A 301 -10.21 -3.60 19.98
N ASN A 302 -10.75 -4.64 19.34
CA ASN A 302 -11.46 -5.77 19.92
C ASN A 302 -10.62 -7.06 19.94
N LEU A 303 -9.33 -6.96 19.58
CA LEU A 303 -8.38 -8.06 19.39
C LEU A 303 -8.84 -9.14 18.39
N HIS A 304 -9.59 -8.74 17.36
CA HIS A 304 -9.73 -9.57 16.15
C HIS A 304 -8.49 -9.40 15.29
N PHE A 305 -7.72 -10.48 15.14
CA PHE A 305 -6.49 -10.49 14.35
C PHE A 305 -6.81 -10.29 12.86
N GLN A 306 -5.94 -9.58 12.13
CA GLN A 306 -6.19 -9.20 10.75
C GLN A 306 -5.21 -9.83 9.75
N TYR A 307 -5.78 -10.54 8.78
CA TYR A 307 -5.07 -11.25 7.75
C TYR A 307 -4.35 -10.31 6.75
N ARG A 308 -3.01 -10.37 6.65
CA ARG A 308 -2.23 -9.52 5.74
C ARG A 308 -2.09 -10.15 4.36
N GLY A 309 -3.14 -10.01 3.57
CA GLY A 309 -3.32 -10.74 2.31
C GLY A 309 -2.16 -10.78 1.31
N TRP A 310 -1.42 -9.69 1.05
CA TRP A 310 -0.29 -9.74 0.10
C TRP A 310 0.85 -10.68 0.55
N ARG A 311 1.10 -10.80 1.86
CA ARG A 311 2.04 -11.80 2.42
C ARG A 311 1.36 -13.15 2.69
N GLY A 312 0.03 -13.16 2.85
CA GLY A 312 -0.76 -14.38 3.03
C GLY A 312 -0.59 -15.01 4.42
N ALA A 313 -0.44 -14.20 5.46
CA ALA A 313 -0.31 -14.61 6.86
C ALA A 313 -0.91 -13.53 7.77
N TYR A 314 -1.22 -13.86 9.03
CA TYR A 314 -1.49 -12.85 10.06
C TYR A 314 -0.17 -12.28 10.58
N ILE A 315 0.76 -13.19 10.91
CA ILE A 315 2.05 -12.85 11.51
C ILE A 315 3.06 -12.63 10.39
N THR A 316 3.78 -11.50 10.43
CA THR A 316 4.81 -11.20 9.42
C THR A 316 6.06 -10.58 10.07
N PRO A 317 7.20 -10.50 9.36
CA PRO A 317 8.33 -9.67 9.78
C PRO A 317 7.94 -8.20 9.93
N ALA A 318 8.37 -7.55 11.01
CA ALA A 318 8.01 -6.16 11.33
C ALA A 318 9.23 -5.24 11.20
N HIS A 319 9.31 -4.48 10.10
CA HIS A 319 10.47 -3.62 9.84
C HIS A 319 10.61 -2.47 10.85
N VAL A 320 9.52 -2.09 11.54
CA VAL A 320 9.57 -1.15 12.67
C VAL A 320 10.26 -1.74 13.90
N SER A 321 10.11 -3.04 14.16
CA SER A 321 10.58 -3.75 15.36
C SER A 321 12.06 -4.14 15.37
N ALA A 322 12.84 -3.70 14.39
CA ALA A 322 14.25 -4.03 14.32
C ALA A 322 15.08 -3.31 15.41
N LEU A 323 16.11 -3.99 15.92
CA LEU A 323 17.06 -3.45 16.88
C LEU A 323 18.36 -3.08 16.16
N PHE A 324 18.61 -1.78 16.01
CA PHE A 324 19.72 -1.23 15.24
C PHE A 324 20.93 -0.92 16.13
N PRO A 325 22.14 -1.41 15.82
CA PRO A 325 23.38 -0.96 16.48
C PRO A 325 23.68 0.51 16.14
N VAL A 326 23.57 1.40 17.13
CA VAL A 326 23.63 2.86 16.94
C VAL A 326 24.96 3.30 16.34
N ALA A 327 26.06 2.67 16.74
CA ALA A 327 27.40 2.93 16.19
C ALA A 327 27.50 2.62 14.69
N GLN A 328 26.85 1.56 14.20
CA GLN A 328 26.85 1.23 12.78
C GLN A 328 25.96 2.21 11.99
N VAL A 329 24.77 2.52 12.50
CA VAL A 329 23.87 3.50 11.88
C VAL A 329 24.56 4.87 11.75
N ARG A 330 25.17 5.38 12.83
CA ARG A 330 25.94 6.65 12.83
C ARG A 330 27.10 6.66 11.83
N LYS A 331 27.73 5.51 11.57
CA LYS A 331 28.90 5.40 10.69
C LYS A 331 28.55 5.17 9.22
N LYS A 332 27.49 4.41 8.94
CA LYS A 332 27.19 3.87 7.61
C LYS A 332 25.91 4.44 6.99
N LEU A 333 24.81 4.54 7.76
CA LEU A 333 23.48 4.87 7.22
C LEU A 333 23.13 6.35 7.37
N GLY A 334 23.50 6.95 8.51
CA GLY A 334 22.95 8.23 8.94
C GLY A 334 21.47 8.08 9.33
N HIS A 335 20.56 8.50 8.46
CA HIS A 335 19.16 8.77 8.80
C HIS A 335 18.17 7.99 7.92
N TRP A 336 16.89 7.96 8.33
CA TRP A 336 15.78 7.55 7.45
C TRP A 336 15.54 8.61 6.38
N ASP A 337 15.03 8.21 5.21
CA ASP A 337 14.53 9.19 4.24
C ASP A 337 13.38 10.02 4.85
N THR A 338 13.37 11.31 4.53
CA THR A 338 12.47 12.28 5.18
C THR A 338 11.12 12.27 4.44
N VAL A 339 10.28 11.32 4.85
CA VAL A 339 8.93 11.09 4.32
C VAL A 339 7.89 10.82 5.43
N ARG A 340 6.62 10.94 5.09
CA ARG A 340 5.47 10.65 5.95
C ARG A 340 5.24 9.15 6.15
N LYS A 341 5.64 8.28 5.20
CA LYS A 341 5.34 6.84 5.23
C LYS A 341 6.30 5.96 4.38
N ALA A 342 6.56 4.73 4.85
CA ALA A 342 7.31 3.62 4.20
C ALA A 342 8.84 3.72 4.01
N ALA A 343 9.55 4.58 4.74
CA ALA A 343 11.03 4.54 4.77
C ALA A 343 11.61 3.48 5.74
N ASP A 344 10.78 2.71 6.44
CA ASP A 344 11.19 1.55 7.25
C ASP A 344 11.86 0.47 6.40
N THR A 345 11.23 0.13 5.28
CA THR A 345 11.71 -0.90 4.35
C THR A 345 12.95 -0.43 3.61
N GLU A 346 13.02 0.84 3.23
CA GLU A 346 14.23 1.48 2.67
C GLU A 346 15.41 1.31 3.62
N PHE A 347 15.23 1.71 4.88
CA PHE A 347 16.30 1.76 5.87
C PHE A 347 16.83 0.38 6.25
N ILE A 348 15.97 -0.65 6.31
CA ILE A 348 16.43 -2.04 6.52
C ILE A 348 17.18 -2.57 5.29
N LEU A 349 16.65 -2.40 4.07
CA LEU A 349 17.33 -2.87 2.86
C LEU A 349 18.70 -2.18 2.69
N ARG A 350 18.81 -0.91 3.08
CA ARG A 350 20.06 -0.16 3.12
C ARG A 350 20.99 -0.57 4.26
N TYR A 351 20.45 -0.95 5.43
CA TYR A 351 21.23 -1.59 6.49
C TYR A 351 21.89 -2.87 5.95
N GLN A 352 21.10 -3.72 5.30
CA GLN A 352 21.57 -4.99 4.76
C GLN A 352 22.68 -4.76 3.72
N LEU A 353 22.45 -3.86 2.77
CA LEU A 353 23.42 -3.48 1.74
C LEU A 353 24.74 -2.91 2.29
N LEU A 354 24.70 -2.10 3.34
CA LEU A 354 25.87 -1.36 3.83
C LEU A 354 26.64 -2.08 4.95
N ILE A 355 26.03 -3.07 5.62
CA ILE A 355 26.58 -3.71 6.83
C ILE A 355 26.60 -5.23 6.71
N ASN A 356 25.47 -5.88 6.46
CA ASN A 356 25.35 -7.34 6.40
C ASN A 356 24.14 -7.77 5.57
N GLU A 357 24.38 -8.42 4.42
CA GLU A 357 23.33 -8.74 3.43
C GLU A 357 22.31 -9.79 3.89
N ALA A 358 22.50 -10.44 5.05
CA ALA A 358 21.55 -11.41 5.56
C ALA A 358 20.17 -10.80 5.90
N GLU A 359 19.12 -11.61 5.79
CA GLU A 359 17.79 -11.24 6.30
C GLU A 359 17.83 -11.02 7.83
N PRO A 360 17.02 -10.11 8.38
CA PRO A 360 16.97 -9.90 9.83
C PRO A 360 16.62 -11.18 10.60
N LEU A 361 17.36 -11.45 11.68
CA LEU A 361 17.07 -12.57 12.56
C LEU A 361 15.81 -12.27 13.39
N GLU A 362 14.72 -12.96 13.08
CA GLU A 362 13.46 -12.89 13.82
C GLU A 362 13.52 -13.69 15.13
N VAL A 363 13.53 -13.00 16.28
CA VAL A 363 13.77 -13.62 17.61
C VAL A 363 12.63 -14.50 18.15
N SER A 364 11.45 -14.42 17.55
CA SER A 364 10.29 -15.24 17.91
C SER A 364 9.40 -15.52 16.69
N GLN A 365 8.72 -16.67 16.70
CA GLN A 365 7.65 -17.00 15.75
C GLN A 365 6.32 -16.37 16.17
N ALA A 366 6.08 -16.22 17.48
CA ALA A 366 4.96 -15.43 17.99
C ALA A 366 5.19 -13.93 17.73
N PRO A 367 4.14 -13.15 17.43
CA PRO A 367 4.25 -11.71 17.26
C PRO A 367 4.58 -11.06 18.62
N LEU A 368 5.62 -10.23 18.68
CA LEU A 368 5.97 -9.45 19.87
C LEU A 368 5.44 -8.01 19.81
N THR A 369 4.69 -7.69 18.75
CA THR A 369 3.97 -6.42 18.55
C THR A 369 2.56 -6.72 18.06
N LEU A 370 1.57 -6.14 18.75
CA LEU A 370 0.17 -6.12 18.33
C LEU A 370 -0.14 -4.71 17.82
N SER A 371 -0.29 -4.59 16.51
CA SER A 371 -0.52 -3.29 15.87
C SER A 371 -1.99 -3.00 15.67
N LEU A 372 -2.44 -1.86 16.20
CA LEU A 372 -3.83 -1.44 16.12
C LEU A 372 -4.19 -1.02 14.69
N VAL A 373 -5.34 -1.49 14.22
CA VAL A 373 -5.91 -1.10 12.93
C VAL A 373 -7.23 -0.38 13.20
N GLY A 374 -7.12 0.93 13.41
CA GLY A 374 -8.24 1.85 13.53
C GLY A 374 -8.70 2.41 12.17
N THR A 375 -9.64 3.35 12.22
CA THR A 375 -10.20 4.01 11.03
C THR A 375 -9.24 5.01 10.35
N ALA A 376 -8.17 5.44 11.05
CA ALA A 376 -7.26 6.50 10.60
C ALA A 376 -5.87 6.01 10.12
N ASN A 377 -5.64 4.69 10.01
CA ASN A 377 -4.29 4.18 9.72
C ASN A 377 -3.81 4.52 8.29
N LEU A 378 -2.73 5.32 8.21
CA LEU A 378 -2.03 5.81 7.01
C LEU A 378 -1.60 4.75 5.96
N SER A 379 -1.79 3.46 6.23
CA SER A 379 -1.41 2.33 5.37
C SER A 379 -2.58 1.48 4.85
N ILE A 380 -3.82 1.66 5.33
CA ILE A 380 -4.98 0.87 4.85
C ILE A 380 -5.32 1.25 3.39
N GLU A 381 -5.28 2.53 3.07
CA GLU A 381 -5.47 3.04 1.70
C GLU A 381 -4.40 2.53 0.72
N ASP A 382 -3.18 2.30 1.23
CA ASP A 382 -2.02 1.98 0.40
C ASP A 382 -1.86 0.47 0.11
N PHE A 383 -2.55 -0.41 0.85
CA PHE A 383 -2.37 -1.85 0.76
C PHE A 383 -3.69 -2.61 1.02
N ARG A 384 -4.11 -3.43 0.05
CA ARG A 384 -5.17 -4.44 0.23
C ARG A 384 -4.68 -5.80 -0.27
N LEU A 385 -5.49 -6.85 -0.14
CA LEU A 385 -5.10 -8.19 -0.56
C LEU A 385 -4.98 -8.27 -2.10
N GLY A 386 -3.74 -8.29 -2.60
CA GLY A 386 -3.45 -8.26 -4.04
C GLY A 386 -3.36 -6.85 -4.64
N TYR A 387 -3.47 -5.79 -3.83
CA TYR A 387 -3.32 -4.40 -4.28
C TYR A 387 -2.27 -3.66 -3.46
N ARG A 388 -1.45 -2.86 -4.16
CA ARG A 388 -0.49 -1.92 -3.60
C ARG A 388 -0.66 -0.60 -4.33
N ALA A 389 -0.77 0.51 -3.61
CA ALA A 389 -0.87 1.82 -4.22
C ALA A 389 0.35 2.10 -5.13
N PRO A 390 0.17 2.66 -6.35
CA PRO A 390 1.27 2.84 -7.31
C PRO A 390 2.45 3.65 -6.77
N ASP A 391 2.18 4.62 -5.89
CA ASP A 391 3.20 5.39 -5.18
C ASP A 391 4.11 4.55 -4.28
N ARG A 392 3.60 3.46 -3.70
CA ARG A 392 4.42 2.51 -2.92
C ARG A 392 5.33 1.70 -3.83
N VAL A 393 4.84 1.29 -5.00
CA VAL A 393 5.64 0.58 -6.02
C VAL A 393 6.75 1.51 -6.52
N SER A 394 6.38 2.73 -6.90
CA SER A 394 7.29 3.73 -7.45
C SER A 394 8.32 4.27 -6.44
N TYR A 395 7.92 4.55 -5.19
CA TYR A 395 8.86 4.92 -4.13
C TYR A 395 9.87 3.80 -3.84
N ARG A 396 9.43 2.54 -3.91
CA ARG A 396 10.32 1.37 -3.79
C ARG A 396 11.30 1.27 -4.96
N ALA A 397 10.82 1.36 -6.19
CA ALA A 397 11.69 1.36 -7.37
C ALA A 397 12.76 2.47 -7.30
N ALA A 398 12.37 3.66 -6.82
CA ALA A 398 13.27 4.81 -6.68
C ALA A 398 14.43 4.54 -5.69
N TYR A 399 14.16 3.99 -4.50
CA TYR A 399 15.25 3.64 -3.58
C TYR A 399 16.01 2.38 -4.02
N GLU A 400 15.37 1.41 -4.66
CA GLU A 400 16.07 0.21 -5.18
C GLU A 400 17.04 0.58 -6.31
N HIS A 401 16.69 1.54 -7.17
CA HIS A 401 17.62 2.13 -8.14
C HIS A 401 18.79 2.83 -7.44
N TRP A 402 18.55 3.66 -6.41
CA TRP A 402 19.64 4.26 -5.63
C TRP A 402 20.51 3.21 -4.91
N HIS A 403 19.93 2.12 -4.41
CA HIS A 403 20.67 1.00 -3.83
C HIS A 403 21.54 0.28 -4.86
N ASN A 404 21.12 0.20 -6.13
CA ASN A 404 21.98 -0.28 -7.22
C ASN A 404 23.17 0.66 -7.49
N ARG A 405 22.96 1.97 -7.41
CA ARG A 405 24.05 2.97 -7.51
C ARG A 405 25.05 2.87 -6.35
N ILE A 406 24.57 2.56 -5.15
CA ILE A 406 25.44 2.23 -3.99
C ILE A 406 26.27 0.96 -4.27
N ARG A 407 25.66 -0.10 -4.82
CA ARG A 407 26.39 -1.34 -5.22
C ARG A 407 27.44 -1.06 -6.29
N ALA A 408 27.17 -0.14 -7.21
CA ALA A 408 28.11 0.30 -8.25
C ALA A 408 29.23 1.23 -7.72
N GLY A 409 29.15 1.67 -6.46
CA GLY A 409 30.14 2.58 -5.85
C GLY A 409 29.95 4.06 -6.20
N GLU A 410 28.81 4.44 -6.80
CA GLU A 410 28.50 5.83 -7.19
C GLU A 410 28.00 6.70 -6.03
N ASP A 411 27.45 6.08 -4.98
CA ASP A 411 27.01 6.72 -3.74
C ASP A 411 27.44 5.86 -2.55
N ASN A 412 27.67 6.48 -1.39
CA ASN A 412 28.07 5.79 -0.17
C ASN A 412 26.89 5.33 0.72
N GLY A 413 25.66 5.70 0.35
CA GLY A 413 24.44 5.28 1.07
C GLY A 413 24.15 6.06 2.35
N TYR A 414 24.91 7.10 2.66
CA TYR A 414 24.75 7.88 3.88
C TYR A 414 23.74 9.01 3.70
N LEU A 415 22.62 8.98 4.44
CA LEU A 415 21.63 10.07 4.46
C LEU A 415 21.89 11.05 5.61
N LYS A 416 21.99 12.34 5.27
CA LYS A 416 22.10 13.44 6.23
C LYS A 416 20.71 13.95 6.63
N PHE A 417 20.59 14.43 7.86
CA PHE A 417 19.41 15.13 8.36
C PHE A 417 19.83 16.48 8.98
N PRO A 418 19.09 17.59 8.76
CA PRO A 418 17.93 17.70 7.85
C PRO A 418 18.31 17.43 6.39
N LEU A 419 17.42 16.76 5.66
CA LEU A 419 17.63 16.37 4.27
C LEU A 419 17.52 17.62 3.38
N ARG A 420 18.65 18.04 2.78
CA ARG A 420 18.70 19.22 1.89
C ARG A 420 18.53 18.88 0.41
N GLU A 421 18.87 17.66 0.03
CA GLU A 421 18.92 17.17 -1.35
C GLU A 421 18.51 15.68 -1.30
N ARG A 422 17.62 15.25 -2.19
CA ARG A 422 17.17 13.86 -2.23
C ARG A 422 18.13 13.01 -3.06
N ARG A 423 18.38 11.78 -2.62
CA ARG A 423 19.13 10.79 -3.41
C ARG A 423 18.30 10.06 -4.46
N PHE A 424 16.99 10.04 -4.26
CA PHE A 424 16.00 9.41 -5.14
C PHE A 424 14.65 10.15 -5.02
N PRO A 425 13.82 10.15 -6.08
CA PRO A 425 12.53 10.82 -6.06
C PRO A 425 11.54 10.12 -5.10
N ALA A 426 10.64 10.90 -4.49
CA ALA A 426 9.54 10.39 -3.68
C ALA A 426 8.20 10.98 -4.14
N PRO A 427 7.08 10.24 -4.04
CA PRO A 427 5.75 10.77 -4.33
C PRO A 427 5.44 12.03 -3.52
N ALA A 428 4.81 13.05 -4.13
CA ALA A 428 4.52 14.32 -3.46
C ALA A 428 3.75 14.15 -2.14
N ARG A 429 2.74 13.25 -2.11
CA ARG A 429 1.98 12.92 -0.89
C ARG A 429 2.77 12.18 0.21
N PHE A 430 4.00 11.73 -0.06
CA PHE A 430 4.90 11.19 0.96
C PHE A 430 5.82 12.27 1.54
N LEU A 431 5.95 13.46 0.93
CA LEU A 431 6.82 14.51 1.44
C LEU A 431 6.20 15.22 2.66
N PRO A 432 7.00 15.68 3.64
CA PRO A 432 6.51 16.50 4.75
C PRO A 432 5.77 17.75 4.26
N ASN A 433 6.45 18.50 3.39
CA ASN A 433 5.90 19.64 2.67
C ASN A 433 5.61 19.19 1.24
N ARG A 434 4.36 19.32 0.78
CA ARG A 434 4.07 19.19 -0.65
C ARG A 434 4.72 20.39 -1.36
N PRO A 435 5.48 20.18 -2.45
CA PRO A 435 5.98 21.31 -3.24
C PRO A 435 4.78 22.11 -3.76
N LYS A 436 4.86 23.45 -3.71
CA LYS A 436 3.90 24.29 -4.43
C LYS A 436 4.07 23.99 -5.90
N GLN A 437 3.01 23.51 -6.54
CA GLN A 437 3.05 23.27 -7.98
C GLN A 437 2.88 24.58 -8.72
N GLU A 438 3.87 24.88 -9.55
CA GLU A 438 3.76 25.94 -10.56
C GLU A 438 2.83 25.47 -11.69
N GLU A 439 2.40 26.40 -12.54
CA GLU A 439 1.63 26.08 -13.74
C GLU A 439 2.39 25.10 -14.63
N ILE A 440 1.81 23.92 -14.91
CA ILE A 440 2.43 22.90 -15.74
C ILE A 440 2.14 23.21 -17.21
N GLU A 441 3.18 23.25 -18.04
CA GLU A 441 3.00 23.45 -19.49
C GLU A 441 2.50 22.18 -20.17
N VAL A 442 3.14 21.04 -19.89
CA VAL A 442 2.71 19.73 -20.43
C VAL A 442 2.70 18.68 -19.34
N LEU A 443 1.54 18.08 -19.09
CA LEU A 443 1.37 16.92 -18.24
C LEU A 443 1.17 15.68 -19.12
N ILE A 444 2.09 14.72 -19.03
CA ILE A 444 1.98 13.43 -19.73
C ILE A 444 1.38 12.40 -18.78
N VAL A 445 0.38 11.67 -19.25
CA VAL A 445 -0.45 10.78 -18.42
C VAL A 445 -0.50 9.39 -19.02
N GLY A 446 -0.19 8.38 -18.22
CA GLY A 446 -0.29 6.99 -18.64
C GLY A 446 0.27 6.05 -17.58
N ASP A 447 0.40 4.79 -17.94
CA ASP A 447 1.01 3.79 -17.09
C ASP A 447 2.54 3.96 -17.08
N LEU A 448 3.12 4.23 -15.91
CA LEU A 448 4.57 4.42 -15.76
C LEU A 448 5.33 3.11 -15.55
N ALA A 449 4.66 1.95 -15.43
CA ALA A 449 5.33 0.68 -15.18
C ALA A 449 6.16 0.22 -16.40
N GLU A 450 7.44 -0.07 -16.20
CA GLU A 450 8.45 -0.26 -17.26
C GLU A 450 8.08 -1.34 -18.30
N SER A 451 7.50 -2.46 -17.87
CA SER A 451 7.07 -3.55 -18.77
C SER A 451 5.77 -3.26 -19.54
N THR A 452 5.17 -2.07 -19.40
CA THR A 452 3.96 -1.70 -20.14
C THR A 452 4.27 -1.05 -21.48
N ARG A 453 3.35 -1.20 -22.44
CA ARG A 453 3.55 -0.71 -23.82
C ARG A 453 3.70 0.81 -23.91
N ALA A 454 3.06 1.56 -23.00
CA ALA A 454 3.04 3.01 -23.04
C ALA A 454 4.26 3.66 -22.37
N ALA A 455 4.95 2.96 -21.47
CA ALA A 455 6.02 3.53 -20.66
C ALA A 455 7.17 4.11 -21.51
N GLY A 456 7.64 3.37 -22.52
CA GLY A 456 8.71 3.86 -23.41
C GLY A 456 8.32 5.15 -24.14
N SER A 457 7.12 5.20 -24.73
CA SER A 457 6.59 6.37 -25.44
C SER A 457 6.45 7.58 -24.52
N LEU A 458 5.94 7.39 -23.30
CA LEU A 458 5.78 8.44 -22.30
C LEU A 458 7.13 9.04 -21.89
N VAL A 459 8.13 8.17 -21.67
CA VAL A 459 9.47 8.59 -21.23
C VAL A 459 10.20 9.37 -22.33
N THR A 460 10.14 8.90 -23.58
CA THR A 460 10.69 9.63 -24.74
C THR A 460 10.02 10.99 -24.93
N ALA A 461 8.69 11.06 -24.77
CA ALA A 461 7.96 12.33 -24.87
C ALA A 461 8.34 13.31 -23.74
N ALA A 462 8.49 12.81 -22.50
CA ALA A 462 8.87 13.64 -21.36
C ALA A 462 10.27 14.25 -21.53
N GLU A 463 11.26 13.43 -21.91
CA GLU A 463 12.63 13.88 -22.17
C GLU A 463 12.69 14.89 -23.32
N GLY A 464 11.99 14.63 -24.43
CA GLY A 464 11.99 15.51 -25.60
C GLY A 464 11.45 16.91 -25.28
N LEU A 465 10.37 16.99 -24.49
CA LEU A 465 9.77 18.26 -24.08
C LEU A 465 10.62 18.98 -23.01
N ALA A 466 11.23 18.25 -22.07
CA ALA A 466 12.14 18.83 -21.08
C ALA A 466 13.38 19.45 -21.77
N LYS A 467 13.97 18.75 -22.75
CA LYS A 467 15.06 19.27 -23.60
C LYS A 467 14.66 20.46 -24.48
N ALA A 468 13.37 20.60 -24.81
CA ALA A 468 12.82 21.78 -25.46
C ALA A 468 12.56 22.96 -24.49
N GLY A 469 12.92 22.82 -23.21
CA GLY A 469 12.79 23.87 -22.19
C GLY A 469 11.37 24.05 -21.64
N LYS A 470 10.46 23.10 -21.90
CA LYS A 470 9.09 23.13 -21.37
C LYS A 470 9.05 22.62 -19.93
N ARG A 471 8.16 23.18 -19.09
CA ARG A 471 7.88 22.61 -17.76
C ARG A 471 7.00 21.36 -17.88
N VAL A 472 7.65 20.20 -17.87
CA VAL A 472 7.03 18.89 -18.04
C VAL A 472 6.71 18.24 -16.70
N ALA A 473 5.53 17.64 -16.61
CA ALA A 473 5.19 16.71 -15.55
C ALA A 473 4.72 15.35 -16.08
N VAL A 474 4.83 14.31 -15.26
CA VAL A 474 4.27 12.97 -15.51
C VAL A 474 3.31 12.57 -14.40
N MET A 475 2.18 11.95 -14.76
CA MET A 475 1.23 11.35 -13.83
C MET A 475 1.01 9.88 -14.14
N ASN A 476 1.18 9.03 -13.11
CA ASN A 476 0.93 7.60 -13.22
C ASN A 476 -0.56 7.28 -13.10
N VAL A 477 -1.13 6.66 -14.12
CA VAL A 477 -2.48 6.09 -14.12
C VAL A 477 -2.34 4.63 -14.58
N PRO A 478 -2.26 3.67 -13.65
CA PRO A 478 -2.03 2.27 -14.00
C PRO A 478 -3.21 1.67 -14.75
N SER A 479 -2.92 0.87 -15.78
CA SER A 479 -3.94 0.16 -16.55
C SER A 479 -4.41 -1.11 -15.84
N LEU A 480 -5.69 -1.13 -15.44
CA LEU A 480 -6.35 -2.32 -14.88
C LEU A 480 -6.47 -3.49 -15.86
N LEU A 481 -6.10 -3.30 -17.14
CA LEU A 481 -5.98 -4.35 -18.15
C LEU A 481 -4.60 -5.03 -18.17
N SER A 482 -3.66 -4.59 -17.33
CA SER A 482 -2.28 -5.06 -17.27
C SER A 482 -1.90 -5.42 -15.82
N SER A 483 -1.26 -6.59 -15.64
CA SER A 483 -0.75 -7.01 -14.33
C SER A 483 0.54 -6.29 -13.93
N TYR A 484 1.37 -5.93 -14.92
CA TYR A 484 2.67 -5.27 -14.71
C TYR A 484 2.54 -3.92 -14.01
N SER A 485 1.43 -3.24 -14.26
CA SER A 485 1.02 -1.92 -13.75
C SER A 485 0.97 -1.82 -12.22
N PHE A 486 0.95 -2.97 -11.53
CA PHE A 486 0.90 -3.07 -10.07
C PHE A 486 2.10 -3.82 -9.46
N THR A 487 2.97 -4.40 -10.30
CA THR A 487 4.16 -5.15 -9.87
C THR A 487 5.46 -4.43 -10.16
N ASP A 488 5.53 -3.67 -11.26
CA ASP A 488 6.78 -3.19 -11.85
C ASP A 488 7.04 -1.71 -11.52
N GLY A 489 8.32 -1.36 -11.44
CA GLY A 489 8.78 0.01 -11.20
C GLY A 489 8.65 0.92 -12.43
N MET A 490 8.99 2.19 -12.24
CA MET A 490 9.25 3.09 -13.36
C MET A 490 10.61 2.75 -13.97
N SER A 491 10.81 3.04 -15.26
CA SER A 491 12.10 2.82 -15.90
C SER A 491 13.21 3.65 -15.25
N VAL A 492 14.45 3.16 -15.32
CA VAL A 492 15.62 3.85 -14.75
C VAL A 492 15.71 5.29 -15.27
N HIS A 493 15.63 5.47 -16.59
CA HIS A 493 15.72 6.78 -17.23
C HIS A 493 14.68 7.79 -16.70
N LEU A 494 13.43 7.35 -16.47
CA LEU A 494 12.42 8.23 -15.88
C LEU A 494 12.74 8.59 -14.42
N MET A 495 13.29 7.65 -13.65
CA MET A 495 13.70 7.91 -12.27
C MET A 495 14.87 8.90 -12.19
N GLU A 496 15.74 8.95 -13.20
CA GLU A 496 16.82 9.94 -13.29
C GLU A 496 16.29 11.33 -13.66
N LEU A 497 15.42 11.44 -14.68
CA LEU A 497 14.75 12.71 -15.02
C LEU A 497 13.97 13.32 -13.84
N LEU A 498 13.32 12.45 -13.03
CA LEU A 498 12.61 12.83 -11.80
C LEU A 498 13.55 13.18 -10.63
N ARG A 499 14.76 12.60 -10.58
CA ARG A 499 15.79 12.89 -9.56
C ARG A 499 16.44 14.25 -9.82
N ASP A 500 16.78 14.51 -11.08
CA ASP A 500 17.56 15.67 -11.50
C ASP A 500 16.67 16.93 -11.70
N GLY A 501 15.35 16.76 -11.62
CA GLY A 501 14.36 17.84 -11.66
C GLY A 501 13.97 18.28 -13.07
N GLU A 502 14.43 17.57 -14.11
CA GLU A 502 14.07 17.81 -15.51
C GLU A 502 12.58 17.52 -15.77
N VAL A 503 12.01 16.56 -15.05
CA VAL A 503 10.59 16.22 -15.09
C VAL A 503 10.02 16.24 -13.67
N THR A 504 8.84 16.81 -13.49
CA THR A 504 8.12 16.80 -12.20
C THR A 504 7.12 15.65 -12.13
N ARG A 505 6.90 15.06 -10.96
CA ARG A 505 5.83 14.08 -10.76
C ARG A 505 4.57 14.72 -10.20
N VAL A 506 3.43 14.39 -10.81
CA VAL A 506 2.08 14.77 -10.36
C VAL A 506 1.30 13.53 -9.93
N ALA A 507 0.49 13.65 -8.89
CA ALA A 507 -0.51 12.68 -8.49
C ALA A 507 -1.92 13.15 -8.90
N ARG A 508 -2.87 12.21 -9.09
CA ARG A 508 -4.27 12.53 -9.43
C ARG A 508 -4.90 13.52 -8.44
N THR A 509 -4.55 13.44 -7.15
CA THR A 509 -5.08 14.26 -6.06
C THR A 509 -4.33 15.59 -5.85
N ASP A 510 -3.49 16.01 -6.80
CA ASP A 510 -2.80 17.29 -6.71
C ASP A 510 -3.63 18.38 -7.39
N GLU A 511 -3.91 19.46 -6.66
CA GLU A 511 -4.70 20.61 -7.14
C GLU A 511 -3.83 21.51 -8.03
N LEU A 512 -3.93 21.32 -9.35
CA LEU A 512 -3.17 22.11 -10.34
C LEU A 512 -3.93 22.33 -11.64
N SER A 513 -3.50 23.34 -12.42
CA SER A 513 -3.90 23.47 -13.82
C SER A 513 -2.72 23.16 -14.75
N ALA A 514 -2.99 22.38 -15.79
CA ALA A 514 -2.05 22.06 -16.85
C ALA A 514 -2.52 22.69 -18.17
N ASN A 515 -1.62 23.38 -18.87
CA ASN A 515 -1.92 23.96 -20.18
C ASN A 515 -2.28 22.88 -21.20
N THR A 516 -1.52 21.80 -21.23
CA THR A 516 -1.76 20.65 -22.10
C THR A 516 -1.62 19.35 -21.33
N VAL A 517 -2.62 18.48 -21.43
CA VAL A 517 -2.58 17.09 -20.94
C VAL A 517 -2.48 16.15 -22.14
N VAL A 518 -1.51 15.24 -22.13
CA VAL A 518 -1.29 14.23 -23.18
C VAL A 518 -1.41 12.84 -22.58
N VAL A 519 -2.47 12.12 -22.94
CA VAL A 519 -2.70 10.74 -22.52
C VAL A 519 -2.01 9.80 -23.50
N THR A 520 -1.03 9.04 -23.02
CA THR A 520 -0.26 8.08 -23.83
C THR A 520 -0.75 6.64 -23.72
N ASP A 521 -1.62 6.34 -22.75
CA ASP A 521 -2.27 5.04 -22.60
C ASP A 521 -3.80 5.20 -22.44
N PRO A 522 -4.59 5.04 -23.52
CA PRO A 522 -6.05 5.03 -23.43
C PRO A 522 -6.61 3.91 -22.54
N THR A 523 -5.87 2.80 -22.36
CA THR A 523 -6.34 1.64 -21.57
C THR A 523 -6.37 1.93 -20.07
N ALA A 524 -5.56 2.87 -19.60
CA ALA A 524 -5.56 3.37 -18.22
C ALA A 524 -6.91 3.93 -17.76
N PHE A 525 -7.72 4.42 -18.72
CA PHE A 525 -9.02 5.04 -18.52
C PHE A 525 -10.19 4.18 -19.01
N GLN A 526 -9.97 2.90 -19.33
CA GLN A 526 -11.07 1.97 -19.70
C GLN A 526 -12.06 1.75 -18.54
N PHE A 527 -11.57 1.79 -17.31
CA PHE A 527 -12.41 1.64 -16.11
C PHE A 527 -12.32 2.92 -15.28
N ALA A 528 -13.46 3.38 -14.79
CA ALA A 528 -13.50 4.49 -13.84
C ALA A 528 -12.68 4.13 -12.58
N GLN A 529 -11.84 5.04 -12.13
CA GLN A 529 -11.05 4.86 -10.91
C GLN A 529 -11.76 5.52 -9.71
N PHE A 530 -11.64 4.93 -8.53
CA PHE A 530 -12.24 5.46 -7.29
C PHE A 530 -11.65 6.79 -6.80
N ILE A 531 -10.52 7.23 -7.37
CA ILE A 531 -9.83 8.46 -6.99
C ILE A 531 -10.01 9.46 -8.13
N GLU A 532 -10.89 10.45 -7.95
CA GLU A 532 -11.06 11.54 -8.90
C GLU A 532 -9.75 12.34 -9.07
N SER A 533 -9.59 12.98 -10.24
CA SER A 533 -8.45 13.85 -10.51
C SER A 533 -8.79 15.31 -10.18
N SER A 534 -7.90 15.97 -9.46
CA SER A 534 -7.95 17.40 -9.11
C SER A 534 -7.20 18.28 -10.14
N VAL A 535 -6.74 17.68 -11.24
CA VAL A 535 -6.02 18.34 -12.32
C VAL A 535 -6.99 18.92 -13.35
N VAL A 536 -6.93 20.22 -13.61
CA VAL A 536 -7.74 20.89 -14.64
C VAL A 536 -6.91 21.13 -15.91
N ALA A 537 -7.33 20.54 -17.03
CA ALA A 537 -6.66 20.70 -18.31
C ALA A 537 -7.24 21.90 -19.11
N LYS A 538 -6.37 22.71 -19.73
CA LYS A 538 -6.81 23.69 -20.75
C LYS A 538 -6.94 23.06 -22.15
N ASN A 539 -6.09 22.06 -22.44
CA ASN A 539 -6.15 21.22 -23.64
C ASN A 539 -5.94 19.76 -23.25
N LEU A 540 -6.65 18.82 -23.88
CA LEU A 540 -6.54 17.38 -23.60
C LEU A 540 -6.42 16.57 -24.90
N TYR A 541 -5.32 15.84 -25.05
CA TYR A 541 -5.04 14.99 -26.22
C TYR A 541 -4.90 13.52 -25.81
N VAL A 542 -5.42 12.62 -26.64
CA VAL A 542 -5.33 11.16 -26.44
C VAL A 542 -4.58 10.53 -27.61
N LEU A 543 -3.37 10.06 -27.36
CA LEU A 543 -2.56 9.36 -28.35
C LEU A 543 -3.03 7.90 -28.43
N ALA A 544 -3.66 7.54 -29.55
CA ALA A 544 -4.10 6.17 -29.80
C ALA A 544 -2.95 5.31 -30.35
N ASP A 545 -2.03 4.92 -29.46
CA ASP A 545 -0.88 4.04 -29.71
C ASP A 545 -1.29 2.69 -30.35
N ALA A 546 -2.44 2.17 -29.90
CA ALA A 546 -3.10 0.99 -30.42
C ALA A 546 -4.52 1.33 -30.88
N ALA A 547 -4.97 0.65 -31.94
CA ALA A 547 -6.36 0.77 -32.39
C ALA A 547 -7.34 0.29 -31.29
N PRO A 548 -8.48 0.98 -31.09
CA PRO A 548 -9.51 0.56 -30.11
C PRO A 548 -9.99 -0.87 -30.34
N TYR A 549 -10.02 -1.32 -31.60
CA TYR A 549 -10.30 -2.69 -32.00
C TYR A 549 -9.17 -3.28 -32.85
N ASP A 550 -8.53 -4.34 -32.35
CA ASP A 550 -7.58 -5.14 -33.11
C ASP A 550 -8.35 -6.13 -34.01
N THR A 551 -8.52 -5.75 -35.28
CA THR A 551 -9.17 -6.56 -36.33
C THR A 551 -8.53 -7.92 -36.63
N SER A 552 -7.23 -8.11 -36.35
CA SER A 552 -6.51 -9.37 -36.66
C SER A 552 -6.55 -10.33 -35.48
N LYS A 553 -6.52 -9.81 -34.25
CA LYS A 553 -6.76 -10.58 -33.01
C LYS A 553 -8.25 -10.67 -32.64
N LYS A 554 -9.13 -9.99 -33.37
CA LYS A 554 -10.58 -9.84 -33.13
C LYS A 554 -10.90 -9.41 -31.69
N ARG A 555 -10.11 -8.49 -31.14
CA ARG A 555 -10.14 -8.11 -29.72
C ARG A 555 -10.30 -6.61 -29.56
N HIS A 556 -11.18 -6.19 -28.65
CA HIS A 556 -11.21 -4.80 -28.17
C HIS A 556 -10.02 -4.54 -27.26
N THR A 557 -9.29 -3.46 -27.54
CA THR A 557 -8.21 -2.95 -26.69
C THR A 557 -8.80 -2.04 -25.62
N TYR A 558 -9.70 -1.13 -26.04
CA TYR A 558 -10.46 -0.23 -25.18
C TYR A 558 -11.70 0.32 -25.94
N GLU A 559 -12.64 0.91 -25.22
CA GLU A 559 -13.84 1.55 -25.73
C GLU A 559 -13.69 3.07 -25.72
N VAL A 560 -13.66 3.67 -26.90
CA VAL A 560 -13.44 5.12 -27.13
C VAL A 560 -14.39 6.00 -26.32
N PHE A 561 -15.68 5.65 -26.28
CA PHE A 561 -16.70 6.41 -25.55
C PHE A 561 -16.43 6.41 -24.04
N THR A 562 -16.24 5.23 -23.46
CA THR A 562 -15.96 5.03 -22.03
C THR A 562 -14.66 5.74 -21.61
N VAL A 563 -13.60 5.59 -22.40
CA VAL A 563 -12.33 6.30 -22.18
C VAL A 563 -12.52 7.81 -22.25
N SER A 564 -13.28 8.32 -23.23
CA SER A 564 -13.52 9.76 -23.39
C SER A 564 -14.31 10.34 -22.21
N GLN A 565 -15.34 9.64 -21.72
CA GLN A 565 -16.11 10.07 -20.56
C GLN A 565 -15.28 10.10 -19.28
N ASN A 566 -14.48 9.05 -19.02
CA ASN A 566 -13.62 9.00 -17.84
C ASN A 566 -12.54 10.10 -17.87
N LEU A 567 -12.03 10.42 -19.07
CA LEU A 567 -11.07 11.51 -19.27
C LEU A 567 -11.69 12.90 -19.10
N GLU A 568 -12.88 13.12 -19.66
CA GLU A 568 -13.62 14.39 -19.51
C GLU A 568 -14.00 14.63 -18.04
N HIS A 569 -14.33 13.57 -17.30
CA HIS A 569 -14.53 13.60 -15.85
C HIS A 569 -13.25 13.93 -15.09
N ASP A 570 -12.14 13.23 -15.37
CA ASP A 570 -10.88 13.37 -14.63
C ASP A 570 -10.15 14.70 -14.90
N PHE A 571 -10.32 15.31 -16.08
CA PHE A 571 -9.58 16.51 -16.48
C PHE A 571 -10.44 17.74 -16.76
N GLN A 572 -11.77 17.62 -16.64
CA GLN A 572 -12.75 18.68 -16.88
C GLN A 572 -12.65 19.29 -18.29
N MET A 573 -12.24 18.49 -19.26
CA MET A 573 -11.97 18.90 -20.63
C MET A 573 -12.28 17.76 -21.60
N ARG A 574 -12.92 18.08 -22.73
CA ARG A 574 -13.24 17.08 -23.77
C ARG A 574 -11.97 16.64 -24.50
N PRO A 575 -11.71 15.34 -24.65
CA PRO A 575 -10.47 14.85 -25.27
C PRO A 575 -10.48 14.95 -26.80
N MET A 576 -9.38 15.47 -27.37
CA MET A 576 -9.05 15.36 -28.78
C MET A 576 -8.29 14.06 -29.05
N TRP A 577 -8.85 13.18 -29.88
CA TRP A 577 -8.21 11.92 -30.27
C TRP A 577 -7.18 12.13 -31.38
N VAL A 578 -6.01 11.51 -31.21
CA VAL A 578 -4.89 11.63 -32.14
C VAL A 578 -4.41 10.23 -32.55
N PRO A 579 -4.65 9.79 -33.80
CA PRO A 579 -4.17 8.49 -34.26
C PRO A 579 -2.65 8.51 -34.47
N THR A 580 -1.97 7.44 -34.05
CA THR A 580 -0.52 7.25 -34.28
C THR A 580 -0.20 6.27 -35.41
N SER A 581 -1.24 5.66 -36.01
CA SER A 581 -1.11 4.70 -37.12
C SER A 581 -2.35 4.72 -38.02
N ASP A 582 -2.20 4.33 -39.29
CA ASP A 582 -3.32 4.21 -40.25
C ASP A 582 -4.46 3.34 -39.72
N ARG A 583 -4.11 2.30 -38.96
CA ARG A 583 -5.05 1.37 -38.33
C ARG A 583 -5.87 2.05 -37.24
N ALA A 584 -5.23 2.86 -36.39
CA ALA A 584 -5.93 3.66 -35.39
C ALA A 584 -6.81 4.72 -36.08
N ALA A 585 -6.29 5.45 -37.07
CA ALA A 585 -7.04 6.46 -37.83
C ALA A 585 -8.31 5.88 -38.48
N THR A 586 -8.19 4.72 -39.15
CA THR A 586 -9.31 4.03 -39.84
C THR A 586 -10.41 3.56 -38.88
N VAL A 587 -10.08 3.24 -37.63
CA VAL A 587 -11.05 2.82 -36.62
C VAL A 587 -11.66 4.04 -35.93
N LEU A 588 -10.85 5.04 -35.56
CA LEU A 588 -11.32 6.26 -34.89
C LEU A 588 -12.24 7.09 -35.79
N SER A 589 -11.96 7.22 -37.09
CA SER A 589 -12.82 7.97 -38.03
C SER A 589 -14.22 7.40 -38.24
N ARG A 590 -14.53 6.24 -37.63
CA ARG A 590 -15.86 5.61 -37.64
C ARG A 590 -16.61 5.74 -36.31
N ILE A 591 -15.96 6.25 -35.27
CA ILE A 591 -16.41 6.20 -33.87
C ILE A 591 -16.31 7.58 -33.19
N VAL A 592 -15.28 8.36 -33.51
CA VAL A 592 -15.04 9.72 -33.03
C VAL A 592 -15.63 10.72 -34.02
N SER A 593 -16.18 11.83 -33.52
CA SER A 593 -16.65 12.96 -34.33
C SER A 593 -15.48 13.63 -35.08
N GLU A 594 -15.71 14.17 -36.27
CA GLU A 594 -14.69 14.95 -37.00
C GLU A 594 -14.16 16.14 -36.19
N ASN A 595 -14.99 16.72 -35.32
CA ASN A 595 -14.59 17.83 -34.43
C ASN A 595 -13.66 17.39 -33.28
N ASP A 596 -13.64 16.10 -32.94
CA ASP A 596 -12.86 15.54 -31.81
C ASP A 596 -11.67 14.68 -32.28
N LEU A 597 -11.42 14.60 -33.60
CA LEU A 597 -10.42 13.73 -34.20
C LEU A 597 -9.42 14.56 -35.02
N LEU A 598 -8.16 14.55 -34.58
CA LEU A 598 -7.07 15.10 -35.41
C LEU A 598 -6.69 14.12 -36.53
N PRO A 599 -6.27 14.62 -37.71
CA PRO A 599 -5.79 13.76 -38.80
C PRO A 599 -4.51 13.02 -38.40
N LEU A 600 -4.21 11.93 -39.11
CA LEU A 600 -2.93 11.25 -38.97
C LEU A 600 -1.79 12.23 -39.36
N PRO A 601 -0.73 12.36 -38.55
CA PRO A 601 0.40 13.22 -38.88
C PRO A 601 1.16 12.70 -40.10
N THR A 602 1.41 13.58 -41.07
CA THR A 602 2.15 13.28 -42.29
C THR A 602 3.41 14.13 -42.40
N GLU A 603 4.49 13.57 -42.95
CA GLU A 603 5.76 14.29 -43.13
C GLU A 603 5.68 15.43 -44.16
N GLN A 604 4.87 15.27 -45.20
CA GLN A 604 4.85 16.18 -46.36
C GLN A 604 3.77 17.25 -46.24
N GLY A 605 4.03 18.23 -45.34
CA GLY A 605 3.14 19.34 -45.06
C GLY A 605 3.80 20.72 -45.11
N SER A 606 4.77 20.94 -45.99
CA SER A 606 5.32 22.27 -46.30
C SER A 606 4.60 22.88 -47.52
N ALA A 607 4.25 24.17 -47.42
CA ALA A 607 3.50 24.97 -48.40
C ALA A 607 2.02 24.56 -48.64
N GLY A 608 1.09 25.26 -47.97
CA GLY A 608 -0.35 25.21 -48.25
C GLY A 608 -1.13 26.04 -47.24
N ALA A 609 -1.60 27.23 -47.63
CA ALA A 609 -2.18 28.19 -46.71
C ALA A 609 -3.58 27.79 -46.21
N ILE A 610 -3.76 27.76 -44.88
CA ILE A 610 -5.06 27.91 -44.22
C ILE A 610 -4.93 29.12 -43.29
N ALA A 611 -5.88 30.05 -43.37
CA ALA A 611 -5.73 31.38 -42.81
C ALA A 611 -5.94 31.45 -41.28
N ALA A 612 -5.25 32.43 -40.70
CA ALA A 612 -5.47 33.10 -39.41
C ALA A 612 -6.54 32.50 -38.48
N ASP A 613 -6.10 31.60 -37.60
CA ASP A 613 -6.54 31.51 -36.21
C ASP A 613 -5.45 30.76 -35.43
N ASP A 614 -5.30 30.99 -34.12
CA ASP A 614 -4.22 30.46 -33.26
C ASP A 614 -4.37 28.95 -32.98
N ARG A 615 -4.30 28.11 -34.03
CA ARG A 615 -4.57 26.66 -34.03
C ARG A 615 -3.31 25.80 -34.07
N PHE A 616 -2.23 26.38 -33.58
CA PHE A 616 -0.85 25.90 -33.66
C PHE A 616 -0.18 26.14 -32.29
N ASP A 617 0.79 25.34 -31.84
CA ASP A 617 2.21 25.73 -32.02
C ASP A 617 2.97 24.79 -32.98
N VAL A 618 2.35 23.69 -33.39
CA VAL A 618 1.75 23.57 -34.73
C VAL A 618 0.74 22.41 -34.71
N HIS A 619 1.05 21.18 -35.12
CA HIS A 619 0.08 20.07 -35.06
C HIS A 619 0.38 19.11 -33.87
N LEU A 620 0.97 19.62 -32.77
CA LEU A 620 1.52 19.02 -31.51
C LEU A 620 3.08 18.90 -31.33
N ASP A 621 4.00 19.59 -32.00
CA ASP A 621 3.86 20.61 -33.04
C ASP A 621 3.83 20.01 -34.45
N ARG A 622 3.74 18.68 -34.57
CA ARG A 622 3.08 17.90 -35.66
C ARG A 622 2.70 16.45 -35.28
N VAL A 623 2.20 16.28 -34.05
CA VAL A 623 1.80 15.06 -33.29
C VAL A 623 2.86 14.56 -32.29
N LEU A 624 4.11 15.07 -32.33
CA LEU A 624 5.05 15.14 -31.17
C LEU A 624 6.42 15.89 -31.32
N ALA A 625 6.91 16.47 -32.42
CA ALA A 625 6.31 16.78 -33.72
C ALA A 625 6.38 15.64 -34.75
N HIS A 626 7.44 14.84 -34.86
CA HIS A 626 7.40 13.58 -35.62
C HIS A 626 8.33 12.54 -34.96
N ALA A 627 8.02 12.13 -33.72
CA ALA A 627 8.97 11.51 -32.80
C ALA A 627 8.75 10.06 -32.30
N LEU A 628 7.65 9.30 -32.46
CA LEU A 628 6.47 9.27 -33.35
C LEU A 628 6.74 8.92 -34.82
N HIS A 629 7.78 9.42 -35.51
CA HIS A 629 8.13 8.87 -36.84
C HIS A 629 8.76 7.47 -36.75
N GLN A 630 8.29 6.69 -35.78
CA GLN A 630 8.87 5.49 -35.21
C GLN A 630 10.21 5.76 -34.52
N VAL A 631 10.48 5.01 -33.45
CA VAL A 631 11.86 4.68 -33.05
C VAL A 631 12.36 3.60 -34.04
N THR A 632 12.46 4.04 -35.29
CA THR A 632 13.16 3.45 -36.44
C THR A 632 12.99 1.95 -36.67
N SER A 633 11.96 1.58 -37.45
CA SER A 633 12.01 0.45 -38.40
C SER A 633 12.62 -0.89 -37.92
N GLY A 634 12.24 -1.34 -36.72
CA GLY A 634 12.27 -2.74 -36.30
C GLY A 634 13.53 -3.26 -35.59
N GLY A 635 13.31 -4.02 -34.51
CA GLY A 635 14.27 -5.02 -34.04
C GLY A 635 14.46 -5.16 -32.52
N VAL A 636 13.61 -5.95 -31.85
CA VAL A 636 14.03 -7.09 -31.02
C VAL A 636 12.98 -8.20 -31.21
N HIS A 637 13.42 -9.46 -31.22
CA HIS A 637 12.59 -10.66 -31.44
C HIS A 637 11.91 -11.19 -30.17
#